data_AF-A0A660WE69-F1
#
_entry.id   AF-A0A660WE69-F1
#
_cell.length_a   1.000
_cell.length_b   1.000
_cell.length_c   1.000
_cell.angle_alpha   90.00
_cell.angle_beta   90.00
_cell.angle_gamma   90.00
#
_symmetry.space_group_name_H-M   'P 1'
#
loop_
_entity.id
_entity.type
_entity.pdbx_description
1 polymer ?
#
loop_
_entity_poly.entity_id
_entity_poly.type
_entity_poly.pdbx_seq_one_letter_code
_entity_poly.pdbx_strand_id
1 'polypeptide(L)'
;MAFTGRATYDDFDSIYDDVTPDLIAMIARDETPLLDIIGDAEYPALSTKHEWIEDTLNPNRFASQSQALIGDDTIDFPSNVTVIVGDLLRPEGSGERILVTAVNGAEATVTRGYGGTTQADIADGQIINILGNAALEGGDAGASLERARARRNAYSQIFTKTVKVSGTAASVKIYGTAQDEYNYQLQLRLREALRDLE
;
A
#
# COMPACT_ATOMS: atom_id res chain seq x y z
N MET A 1 -68.27 23.28 11.48
CA MET A 1 -67.08 22.59 12.02
C MET A 1 -67.42 22.19 13.44
N ALA A 2 -67.40 20.90 13.75
CA ALA A 2 -67.70 20.43 15.11
C ALA A 2 -66.40 20.49 15.94
N PHE A 3 -66.46 21.22 17.05
CA PHE A 3 -65.41 21.29 18.06
C PHE A 3 -65.24 19.91 18.69
N THR A 4 -64.09 19.25 18.46
CA THR A 4 -63.85 17.85 18.84
C THR A 4 -63.35 17.66 20.27
N GLY A 5 -63.39 18.68 21.13
CA GLY A 5 -63.19 18.53 22.57
C GLY A 5 -61.84 17.94 23.02
N ARG A 6 -60.81 17.93 22.17
CA ARG A 6 -59.47 17.51 22.56
C ARG A 6 -58.76 18.67 23.25
N ALA A 7 -58.39 18.47 24.51
CA ALA A 7 -57.59 19.42 25.28
C ALA A 7 -56.10 19.24 24.93
N THR A 8 -55.33 20.33 24.99
CA THR A 8 -53.88 20.37 24.73
C THR A 8 -53.05 19.44 25.63
N TYR A 9 -53.63 18.90 26.69
CA TYR A 9 -52.96 17.97 27.62
C TYR A 9 -53.11 16.48 27.22
N ASP A 10 -53.88 16.16 26.17
CA ASP A 10 -54.05 14.78 25.66
C ASP A 10 -53.07 14.45 24.50
N ASP A 11 -52.09 15.31 24.23
CA ASP A 11 -51.20 15.25 23.06
C ASP A 11 -49.72 14.99 23.42
N PHE A 12 -49.47 14.12 24.40
CA PHE A 12 -48.11 13.75 24.82
C PHE A 12 -47.55 12.48 24.15
N ASP A 13 -48.34 11.79 23.32
CA ASP A 13 -47.94 10.54 22.64
C ASP A 13 -47.60 10.74 21.15
N SER A 14 -47.63 11.99 20.67
CA SER A 14 -47.40 12.35 19.26
C SER A 14 -46.29 13.39 19.02
N ILE A 15 -45.70 13.95 20.09
CA ILE A 15 -44.52 14.81 19.97
C ILE A 15 -43.28 13.92 19.90
N TYR A 16 -42.95 13.52 18.68
CA TYR A 16 -41.65 12.96 18.36
C TYR A 16 -40.69 14.12 18.08
N ASP A 17 -39.44 13.98 18.50
CA ASP A 17 -38.40 14.95 18.15
C ASP A 17 -38.38 15.11 16.62
N ASP A 18 -38.62 16.33 16.14
CA ASP A 18 -38.38 16.71 14.75
C ASP A 18 -36.87 16.75 14.55
N VAL A 19 -36.29 15.56 14.38
CA VAL A 19 -34.94 15.42 13.85
C VAL A 19 -35.02 15.86 12.40
N THR A 20 -34.71 17.13 12.19
CA THR A 20 -34.54 17.72 10.88
C THR A 20 -33.54 16.85 10.11
N PRO A 21 -33.93 16.20 9.00
CA PRO A 21 -33.07 15.22 8.32
C PRO A 21 -31.84 15.84 7.63
N ASP A 22 -31.64 17.15 7.77
CA ASP A 22 -30.65 17.92 7.01
C ASP A 22 -29.28 18.02 7.70
N LEU A 23 -29.12 17.53 8.94
CA LEU A 23 -27.87 17.77 9.70
C LEU A 23 -27.45 16.69 10.71
N ILE A 24 -27.87 15.44 10.53
CA ILE A 24 -27.19 14.29 11.15
C ILE A 24 -26.49 13.54 10.02
N ALA A 25 -25.24 13.93 9.74
CA ALA A 25 -24.34 13.08 8.98
C ALA A 25 -24.05 11.86 9.85
N MET A 26 -24.82 10.81 9.66
CA MET A 26 -24.53 9.52 10.25
C MET A 26 -23.28 9.02 9.54
N ILE A 27 -22.12 9.08 10.22
CA ILE A 27 -20.88 8.44 9.78
C ILE A 27 -21.14 6.93 9.84
N ALA A 28 -21.89 6.44 8.86
CA ALA A 28 -22.32 5.07 8.79
C ALA A 28 -21.25 4.26 8.06
N ARG A 29 -21.23 2.95 8.34
CA ARG A 29 -20.21 2.00 7.84
C ARG A 29 -20.21 1.83 6.30
N ASP A 30 -21.09 2.55 5.60
CA ASP A 30 -21.30 2.55 4.15
C ASP A 30 -20.67 3.74 3.42
N GLU A 31 -19.95 4.62 4.12
CA GLU A 31 -19.05 5.59 3.46
C GLU A 31 -17.78 4.89 2.98
N THR A 32 -17.29 5.26 1.79
CA THR A 32 -16.04 4.75 1.18
C THR A 32 -14.92 5.79 1.29
N PRO A 33 -14.31 5.97 2.49
CA PRO A 33 -13.38 7.05 2.74
C PRO A 33 -12.10 6.94 1.91
N LEU A 34 -11.71 5.72 1.52
CA LEU A 34 -10.53 5.53 0.69
C LEU A 34 -10.76 6.07 -0.73
N LEU A 35 -11.94 5.81 -1.31
CA LEU A 35 -12.31 6.30 -2.64
C LEU A 35 -12.50 7.81 -2.65
N ASP A 36 -13.00 8.40 -1.56
CA ASP A 36 -13.11 9.85 -1.42
C ASP A 36 -11.73 10.54 -1.40
N ILE A 37 -10.74 9.90 -0.78
CA ILE A 37 -9.35 10.42 -0.74
C ILE A 37 -8.63 10.25 -2.08
N ILE A 38 -8.78 9.09 -2.73
CA ILE A 38 -8.10 8.79 -4.01
C ILE A 38 -8.75 9.58 -5.16
N GLY A 39 -10.07 9.78 -5.09
CA GLY A 39 -10.86 10.43 -6.12
C GLY A 39 -11.13 9.55 -7.33
N ASP A 40 -11.91 10.09 -8.27
CA ASP A 40 -12.22 9.43 -9.53
C ASP A 40 -11.01 9.42 -10.46
N ALA A 41 -10.85 8.32 -11.20
CA ALA A 41 -9.81 8.24 -12.22
C ALA A 41 -10.06 9.26 -13.34
N GLU A 42 -9.04 10.05 -13.67
CA GLU A 42 -9.10 11.05 -14.76
C GLU A 42 -9.35 10.39 -16.13
N TYR A 43 -8.87 9.15 -16.31
CA TYR A 43 -8.98 8.40 -17.56
C TYR A 43 -9.67 7.05 -17.35
N PRO A 44 -10.68 6.71 -18.18
CA PRO A 44 -11.35 5.42 -18.07
C PRO A 44 -10.44 4.27 -18.52
N ALA A 45 -10.55 3.12 -17.85
CA ALA A 45 -9.86 1.90 -18.26
C ALA A 45 -10.49 1.32 -19.55
N LEU A 46 -9.69 1.24 -20.63
CA LEU A 46 -10.14 0.71 -21.93
C LEU A 46 -9.92 -0.80 -22.10
N SER A 47 -9.15 -1.41 -21.20
CA SER A 47 -8.72 -2.81 -21.26
C SER A 47 -8.95 -3.50 -19.92
N THR A 48 -9.25 -4.80 -19.96
CA THR A 48 -9.32 -5.65 -18.75
C THR A 48 -7.95 -5.89 -18.13
N LYS A 49 -6.88 -5.69 -18.89
CA LYS A 49 -5.49 -5.76 -18.42
C LYS A 49 -4.79 -4.44 -18.71
N HIS A 50 -4.29 -3.80 -17.66
CA HIS A 50 -3.42 -2.64 -17.78
C HIS A 50 -1.99 -3.07 -17.50
N GLU A 51 -1.05 -2.70 -18.37
CA GLU A 51 0.37 -3.03 -18.24
C GLU A 51 1.19 -1.76 -18.23
N TRP A 52 2.19 -1.69 -17.34
CA TRP A 52 3.17 -0.61 -17.29
C TRP A 52 4.57 -1.19 -17.08
N ILE A 53 5.59 -0.39 -17.42
CA ILE A 53 6.99 -0.78 -17.27
C ILE A 53 7.56 0.00 -16.09
N GLU A 54 8.11 -0.72 -15.11
CA GLU A 54 8.80 -0.16 -13.97
C GLU A 54 10.31 -0.34 -14.11
N ASP A 55 11.03 0.64 -13.58
CA ASP A 55 12.47 0.57 -13.38
C ASP A 55 12.76 0.70 -11.88
N THR A 56 13.85 0.10 -11.42
CA THR A 56 14.24 0.12 -10.01
C THR A 56 15.72 0.43 -9.89
N LEU A 57 16.07 1.30 -8.95
CA LEU A 57 17.46 1.57 -8.62
C LEU A 57 18.07 0.37 -7.89
N ASN A 58 19.40 0.24 -7.95
CA ASN A 58 20.12 -0.69 -7.11
C ASN A 58 19.92 -0.30 -5.63
N PRO A 59 19.51 -1.24 -4.75
CA PRO A 59 19.36 -0.95 -3.34
C PRO A 59 20.67 -0.48 -2.71
N ASN A 60 20.60 0.52 -1.83
CA ASN A 60 21.74 1.02 -1.06
C ASN A 60 21.96 0.25 0.26
N ARG A 61 21.21 -0.83 0.48
CA ARG A 61 21.35 -1.71 1.64
C ARG A 61 20.92 -3.12 1.29
N PHE A 62 21.46 -4.11 2.00
CA PHE A 62 21.11 -5.51 1.85
C PHE A 62 21.26 -6.26 3.17
N ALA A 63 20.64 -7.42 3.28
CA ALA A 63 20.87 -8.34 4.40
C ALA A 63 21.94 -9.36 3.99
N SER A 64 22.94 -9.58 4.84
CA SER A 64 23.94 -10.64 4.64
C SER A 64 23.25 -12.00 4.50
N GLN A 65 23.75 -12.86 3.61
CA GLN A 65 23.20 -14.23 3.41
C GLN A 65 23.92 -15.30 4.24
N SER A 66 25.01 -14.91 4.91
CA SER A 66 25.79 -15.77 5.79
C SER A 66 26.41 -14.95 6.93
N GLN A 67 26.83 -15.64 7.98
CA GLN A 67 27.62 -15.04 9.05
C GLN A 67 29.06 -14.80 8.56
N ALA A 68 29.62 -13.63 8.89
CA ALA A 68 31.04 -13.34 8.72
C ALA A 68 31.62 -12.87 10.06
N LEU A 69 32.53 -13.68 10.63
CA LEU A 69 33.19 -13.41 11.90
C LEU A 69 34.32 -12.38 11.74
N ILE A 70 34.86 -11.91 12.86
CA ILE A 70 36.09 -11.12 12.86
C ILE A 70 37.22 -11.91 12.19
N GLY A 71 37.87 -11.30 11.19
CA GLY A 71 38.95 -11.91 10.41
C GLY A 71 38.52 -12.55 9.09
N ASP A 72 37.23 -12.80 8.88
CA ASP A 72 36.72 -13.30 7.60
C ASP A 72 36.80 -12.20 6.52
N ASP A 73 37.22 -12.58 5.32
CA ASP A 73 37.48 -11.70 4.18
C ASP A 73 36.42 -11.82 3.08
N THR A 74 35.31 -12.51 3.34
CA THR A 74 34.18 -12.63 2.41
C THR A 74 32.88 -12.15 3.04
N ILE A 75 32.00 -11.56 2.22
CA ILE A 75 30.64 -11.17 2.59
C ILE A 75 29.70 -11.57 1.45
N ASP A 76 28.67 -12.32 1.81
CA ASP A 76 27.60 -12.70 0.88
C ASP A 76 26.51 -11.64 0.81
N PHE A 77 26.03 -11.37 -0.40
CA PHE A 77 24.92 -10.45 -0.65
C PHE A 77 23.86 -11.12 -1.54
N PRO A 78 22.59 -10.71 -1.43
CA PRO A 78 21.52 -11.35 -2.19
C PRO A 78 21.58 -10.95 -3.68
N SER A 79 21.07 -11.83 -4.55
CA SER A 79 21.11 -11.63 -6.01
C SER A 79 20.35 -10.40 -6.53
N ASN A 80 19.50 -9.81 -5.70
CA ASN A 80 18.78 -8.58 -5.99
C ASN A 80 19.55 -7.32 -5.57
N VAL A 81 20.83 -7.41 -5.25
CA VAL A 81 21.72 -6.27 -5.01
C VAL A 81 23.01 -6.49 -5.78
N THR A 82 23.49 -5.44 -6.43
CA THR A 82 24.76 -5.48 -7.14
C THR A 82 25.77 -4.67 -6.34
N VAL A 83 26.79 -5.36 -5.83
CA VAL A 83 27.96 -4.74 -5.18
C VAL A 83 29.08 -4.68 -6.21
N ILE A 84 29.78 -3.56 -6.29
CA ILE A 84 30.93 -3.40 -7.20
C ILE A 84 32.23 -3.26 -6.40
N VAL A 85 33.34 -3.56 -7.09
CA VAL A 85 34.68 -3.34 -6.52
C VAL A 85 34.86 -1.86 -6.17
N GLY A 86 35.42 -1.59 -5.00
CA GLY A 86 35.59 -0.25 -4.45
C GLY A 86 34.43 0.22 -3.58
N ASP A 87 33.31 -0.51 -3.49
CA ASP A 87 32.22 -0.11 -2.59
C ASP A 87 32.65 -0.16 -1.12
N LEU A 88 32.23 0.86 -0.38
CA LEU A 88 32.37 0.92 1.07
C LEU A 88 31.07 0.44 1.72
N LEU A 89 31.19 -0.65 2.46
CA LEU A 89 30.09 -1.27 3.20
C LEU A 89 30.17 -0.91 4.68
N ARG A 90 29.01 -0.82 5.31
CA ARG A 90 28.88 -0.60 6.76
C ARG A 90 27.76 -1.47 7.34
N PRO A 91 28.10 -2.44 8.21
CA PRO A 91 27.10 -3.19 8.96
C PRO A 91 26.33 -2.27 9.89
N GLU A 92 25.01 -2.36 9.90
CA GLU A 92 24.13 -1.60 10.79
C GLU A 92 24.43 -1.96 12.26
N GLY A 93 24.42 -0.95 13.13
CA GLY A 93 24.81 -1.10 14.53
C GLY A 93 26.32 -1.08 14.79
N SER A 94 27.16 -1.09 13.75
CA SER A 94 28.62 -0.98 13.87
C SER A 94 29.18 0.33 13.32
N GLY A 95 30.39 0.69 13.78
CA GLY A 95 31.22 1.74 13.19
C GLY A 95 32.18 1.24 12.11
N GLU A 96 32.12 -0.06 11.79
CA GLU A 96 33.03 -0.70 10.85
C GLU A 96 32.80 -0.17 9.43
N ARG A 97 33.90 0.10 8.73
CA ARG A 97 33.91 0.33 7.29
C ARG A 97 34.64 -0.83 6.63
N ILE A 98 34.07 -1.33 5.55
CA ILE A 98 34.57 -2.51 4.85
C ILE A 98 34.75 -2.12 3.38
N LEU A 99 35.92 -2.36 2.82
CA LEU A 99 36.22 -2.07 1.42
C LEU A 99 36.08 -3.33 0.57
N VAL A 100 35.31 -3.28 -0.50
CA VAL A 100 35.19 -4.40 -1.46
C VAL A 100 36.39 -4.39 -2.42
N THR A 101 37.13 -5.49 -2.49
CA THR A 101 38.34 -5.64 -3.33
C THR A 101 38.11 -6.52 -4.55
N ALA A 102 37.21 -7.50 -4.46
CA ALA A 102 36.78 -8.32 -5.58
C ALA A 102 35.33 -8.76 -5.39
N VAL A 103 34.65 -9.10 -6.49
CA VAL A 103 33.28 -9.64 -6.47
C VAL A 103 33.23 -10.86 -7.37
N ASN A 104 32.73 -11.97 -6.85
CA ASN A 104 32.53 -13.21 -7.58
C ASN A 104 31.10 -13.71 -7.37
N GLY A 105 30.24 -13.49 -8.37
CA GLY A 105 28.83 -13.84 -8.25
C GLY A 105 28.14 -13.05 -7.14
N ALA A 106 27.67 -13.75 -6.12
CA ALA A 106 26.96 -13.19 -4.96
C ALA A 106 27.85 -13.04 -3.70
N GLU A 107 29.16 -13.26 -3.85
CA GLU A 107 30.15 -13.15 -2.78
C GLU A 107 31.12 -11.99 -3.09
N ALA A 108 31.33 -11.12 -2.13
CA ALA A 108 32.31 -10.03 -2.19
C ALA A 108 33.53 -10.40 -1.35
N THR A 109 34.72 -10.35 -1.94
CA THR A 109 35.98 -10.35 -1.18
C THR A 109 36.23 -8.93 -0.66
N VAL A 110 36.53 -8.81 0.63
CA VAL A 110 36.56 -7.54 1.34
C VAL A 110 37.78 -7.38 2.24
N THR A 111 38.21 -6.13 2.40
CA THR A 111 39.13 -5.71 3.47
C THR A 111 38.31 -5.15 4.63
N ARG A 112 38.27 -5.91 5.74
CA ARG A 112 37.59 -5.56 6.99
C ARG A 112 38.34 -4.49 7.78
N GLY A 113 37.63 -3.72 8.62
CA GLY A 113 38.25 -2.67 9.46
C GLY A 113 38.94 -1.55 8.68
N TYR A 114 38.45 -1.25 7.48
CA TYR A 114 39.03 -0.26 6.59
C TYR A 114 39.07 1.13 7.25
N GLY A 115 40.16 1.87 7.01
CA GLY A 115 40.39 3.17 7.62
C GLY A 115 40.65 3.14 9.14
N GLY A 116 41.07 1.99 9.70
CA GLY A 116 41.36 1.83 11.13
C GLY A 116 40.11 1.63 11.99
N THR A 117 39.01 1.19 11.39
CA THR A 117 37.76 0.91 12.11
C THR A 117 37.82 -0.47 12.78
N THR A 118 37.14 -0.61 13.92
CA THR A 118 37.11 -1.89 14.66
C THR A 118 36.17 -2.87 13.95
N GLN A 119 36.66 -4.08 13.68
CA GLN A 119 35.87 -5.16 13.09
C GLN A 119 34.78 -5.62 14.05
N ALA A 120 33.58 -5.88 13.53
CA ALA A 120 32.45 -6.43 14.28
C ALA A 120 31.97 -7.74 13.62
N ASP A 121 31.44 -8.66 14.40
CA ASP A 121 30.80 -9.84 13.81
C ASP A 121 29.58 -9.42 13.00
N ILE A 122 29.46 -9.95 11.79
CA ILE A 122 28.29 -9.78 10.93
C ILE A 122 27.44 -11.02 11.06
N ALA A 123 26.28 -10.90 11.69
CA ALA A 123 25.34 -12.01 11.82
C ALA A 123 24.67 -12.32 10.47
N ASP A 124 24.24 -13.56 10.30
CA ASP A 124 23.35 -13.92 9.19
C ASP A 124 22.07 -13.05 9.24
N GLY A 125 21.67 -12.52 8.08
CA GLY A 125 20.56 -11.58 7.95
C GLY A 125 20.83 -10.17 8.47
N GLN A 126 22.03 -9.83 8.94
CA GLN A 126 22.34 -8.46 9.38
C GLN A 126 22.31 -7.48 8.20
N ILE A 127 21.70 -6.32 8.43
CA ILE A 127 21.61 -5.26 7.44
C ILE A 127 22.97 -4.59 7.27
N ILE A 128 23.42 -4.48 6.03
CA ILE A 128 24.64 -3.81 5.59
C ILE A 128 24.25 -2.69 4.65
N ASN A 129 24.77 -1.49 4.90
CA ASN A 129 24.55 -0.30 4.08
C ASN A 129 25.73 -0.09 3.12
N ILE A 130 25.43 0.24 1.87
CA ILE A 130 26.41 0.66 0.87
C ILE A 130 26.53 2.19 0.97
N LEU A 131 27.68 2.66 1.46
CA LEU A 131 27.92 4.10 1.66
C LEU A 131 28.25 4.81 0.35
N GLY A 132 28.87 4.11 -0.59
CA GLY A 132 29.31 4.62 -1.88
C GLY A 132 30.60 3.98 -2.35
N ASN A 133 31.01 4.27 -3.57
CA ASN A 133 32.22 3.73 -4.18
C ASN A 133 33.44 4.61 -3.85
N ALA A 134 34.48 4.02 -3.27
CA ALA A 134 35.78 4.65 -3.07
C ALA A 134 36.63 4.46 -4.35
N ALA A 135 36.29 5.21 -5.40
CA ALA A 135 37.03 5.18 -6.65
C ALA A 135 38.43 5.78 -6.48
N LEU A 136 39.43 5.14 -7.10
CA LEU A 136 40.79 5.66 -7.14
C LEU A 136 40.88 6.83 -8.14
N GLU A 137 41.58 7.90 -7.76
CA GLU A 137 41.84 9.03 -8.65
C GLU A 137 42.67 8.57 -9.87
N GLY A 138 42.15 8.82 -11.08
CA GLY A 138 42.79 8.42 -12.33
C GLY A 138 42.60 6.94 -12.73
N GLY A 139 41.74 6.20 -12.02
CA GLY A 139 41.38 4.84 -12.38
C GLY A 139 40.44 4.75 -13.60
N ASP A 140 40.36 3.55 -14.18
CA ASP A 140 39.37 3.23 -15.21
C ASP A 140 37.94 3.37 -14.68
N ALA A 141 36.99 3.62 -15.58
CA ALA A 141 35.58 3.71 -15.23
C ALA A 141 35.08 2.39 -14.62
N GLY A 142 34.35 2.48 -13.50
CA GLY A 142 33.72 1.33 -12.86
C GLY A 142 32.68 0.65 -13.73
N ALA A 143 32.30 -0.58 -13.35
CA ALA A 143 31.28 -1.34 -14.05
C ALA A 143 29.91 -0.62 -14.00
N SER A 144 29.15 -0.71 -15.11
CA SER A 144 27.80 -0.14 -15.20
C SER A 144 26.81 -0.94 -14.35
N LEU A 145 25.97 -0.25 -13.57
CA LEU A 145 24.94 -0.83 -12.71
C LEU A 145 23.59 -0.90 -13.43
N GLU A 146 23.53 -1.58 -14.57
CA GLU A 146 22.32 -1.66 -15.39
C GLU A 146 21.30 -2.65 -14.80
N ARG A 147 20.03 -2.26 -14.76
CA ARG A 147 18.91 -3.16 -14.45
C ARG A 147 17.93 -3.24 -15.60
N ALA A 148 17.44 -4.45 -15.82
CA ALA A 148 16.38 -4.68 -16.78
C ALA A 148 15.05 -4.13 -16.23
N ARG A 149 14.31 -3.45 -17.10
CA ARG A 149 12.97 -2.96 -16.76
C ARG A 149 12.01 -4.13 -16.60
N ALA A 150 11.15 -4.06 -15.59
CA ALA A 150 10.16 -5.09 -15.31
C ALA A 150 8.78 -4.67 -15.82
N ARG A 151 8.07 -5.58 -16.48
CA ARG A 151 6.67 -5.35 -16.86
C ARG A 151 5.77 -5.71 -15.68
N ARG A 152 4.92 -4.77 -15.28
CA ARG A 152 3.84 -4.95 -14.29
C ARG A 152 2.49 -4.95 -14.97
N ASN A 153 1.50 -5.47 -14.25
CA ASN A 153 0.13 -5.54 -14.71
C ASN A 153 -0.89 -5.41 -13.57
N ALA A 154 -2.03 -4.81 -13.86
CA ALA A 154 -3.26 -4.87 -13.08
C ALA A 154 -4.43 -5.32 -13.95
N TYR A 155 -5.51 -5.78 -13.30
CA TYR A 155 -6.73 -6.21 -13.96
C TYR A 155 -7.91 -5.36 -13.51
N SER A 156 -8.85 -5.11 -14.43
CA SER A 156 -10.18 -4.62 -14.07
C SER A 156 -11.17 -5.77 -14.06
N GLN A 157 -12.11 -5.74 -13.12
CA GLN A 157 -13.16 -6.74 -12.95
C GLN A 157 -14.53 -6.06 -12.86
N ILE A 158 -15.57 -6.81 -13.21
CA ILE A 158 -16.96 -6.38 -13.07
C ILE A 158 -17.49 -6.78 -11.70
N PHE A 159 -18.00 -5.81 -10.93
CA PHE A 159 -18.75 -6.04 -9.71
C PHE A 159 -20.25 -6.11 -10.02
N THR A 160 -20.94 -7.13 -9.53
CA THR A 160 -22.37 -7.32 -9.78
C THR A 160 -23.12 -7.57 -8.47
N LYS A 161 -24.22 -6.84 -8.28
CA LYS A 161 -25.19 -7.06 -7.20
C LYS A 161 -26.57 -7.22 -7.79
N THR A 162 -27.41 -8.07 -7.21
CA THR A 162 -28.77 -8.33 -7.72
C THR A 162 -29.80 -7.69 -6.80
N VAL A 163 -30.75 -6.95 -7.39
CA VAL A 163 -31.94 -6.43 -6.70
C VAL A 163 -33.16 -7.22 -7.18
N LYS A 164 -34.00 -7.66 -6.25
CA LYS A 164 -35.27 -8.32 -6.56
C LYS A 164 -36.33 -7.90 -5.56
N VAL A 165 -37.42 -7.31 -6.05
CA VAL A 165 -38.60 -6.94 -5.27
C VAL A 165 -39.82 -7.63 -5.86
N SER A 166 -40.72 -8.14 -5.02
CA SER A 166 -41.97 -8.76 -5.49
C SER A 166 -43.00 -7.69 -5.83
N GLY A 167 -43.92 -7.96 -6.77
CA GLY A 167 -44.96 -7.00 -7.15
C GLY A 167 -45.88 -6.61 -5.99
N THR A 168 -46.12 -7.54 -5.06
CA THR A 168 -46.87 -7.26 -3.83
C THR A 168 -46.09 -6.35 -2.88
N ALA A 169 -44.79 -6.59 -2.70
CA ALA A 169 -43.93 -5.75 -1.85
C ALA A 169 -43.77 -4.33 -2.43
N ALA A 170 -43.68 -4.19 -3.75
CA ALA A 170 -43.65 -2.88 -4.40
C ALA A 170 -44.98 -2.10 -4.26
N SER A 171 -46.11 -2.81 -4.12
CA SER A 171 -47.44 -2.19 -3.98
C SER A 171 -47.79 -1.81 -2.54
N VAL A 172 -47.14 -2.44 -1.56
CA VAL A 172 -47.35 -2.15 -0.14
C VAL A 172 -46.45 -0.98 0.27
N LYS A 173 -47.05 0.07 0.85
CA LYS A 173 -46.27 1.16 1.47
C LYS A 173 -45.66 0.66 2.78
N ILE A 174 -44.40 0.24 2.71
CA ILE A 174 -43.61 -0.12 3.89
C ILE A 174 -43.23 1.18 4.62
N TYR A 175 -43.33 1.17 5.95
CA TYR A 175 -43.06 2.35 6.78
C TYR A 175 -41.58 2.76 6.70
N GLY A 176 -41.30 4.06 6.52
CA GLY A 176 -39.94 4.60 6.54
C GLY A 176 -39.19 4.67 5.20
N THR A 177 -39.68 4.03 4.13
CA THR A 177 -39.15 4.22 2.77
C THR A 177 -39.91 5.34 2.07
N ALA A 178 -39.28 6.49 1.88
CA ALA A 178 -39.91 7.69 1.33
C ALA A 178 -40.45 7.49 -0.10
N GLN A 179 -39.89 6.55 -0.87
CA GLN A 179 -40.34 6.15 -2.21
C GLN A 179 -39.97 4.70 -2.51
N ASP A 180 -40.75 4.02 -3.36
CA ASP A 180 -40.57 2.69 -3.99
C ASP A 180 -39.45 1.80 -3.40
N GLU A 181 -39.83 0.67 -2.78
CA GLU A 181 -38.91 -0.33 -2.19
C GLU A 181 -37.80 -0.77 -3.16
N TYR A 182 -38.08 -0.80 -4.47
CA TYR A 182 -37.06 -1.12 -5.46
C TYR A 182 -35.92 -0.10 -5.49
N ASN A 183 -36.23 1.19 -5.42
CA ASN A 183 -35.22 2.25 -5.41
C ASN A 183 -34.39 2.23 -4.13
N TYR A 184 -35.01 1.91 -2.99
CA TYR A 184 -34.29 1.74 -1.73
C TYR A 184 -33.27 0.59 -1.81
N GLN A 185 -33.69 -0.58 -2.28
CA GLN A 185 -32.78 -1.73 -2.44
C GLN A 185 -31.69 -1.46 -3.48
N LEU A 186 -32.00 -0.73 -4.56
CA LEU A 186 -31.03 -0.30 -5.55
C LEU A 186 -29.95 0.60 -4.95
N GLN A 187 -30.33 1.60 -4.14
CA GLN A 187 -29.37 2.47 -3.45
C GLN A 187 -28.46 1.67 -2.51
N LEU A 188 -29.01 0.70 -1.77
CA LEU A 188 -28.20 -0.17 -0.91
C LEU A 188 -27.21 -1.02 -1.72
N ARG A 189 -27.63 -1.62 -2.84
CA ARG A 189 -26.73 -2.42 -3.68
C ARG A 189 -25.65 -1.57 -4.34
N LEU A 190 -25.95 -0.33 -4.73
CA LEU A 190 -24.94 0.61 -5.23
C LEU A 190 -23.90 0.92 -4.16
N ARG A 191 -24.32 1.16 -2.91
CA ARG A 191 -23.40 1.39 -1.79
C ARG A 191 -22.56 0.15 -1.48
N GLU A 192 -23.14 -1.04 -1.51
CA GLU A 192 -22.38 -2.30 -1.38
C GLU A 192 -21.36 -2.47 -2.51
N ALA A 193 -21.70 -2.11 -3.75
CA ALA A 193 -20.79 -2.21 -4.88
C ALA A 193 -19.64 -1.18 -4.79
N LEU A 194 -19.91 0.02 -4.28
CA LEU A 194 -18.88 1.02 -4.00
C LEU A 194 -17.95 0.55 -2.87
N ARG A 195 -18.50 -0.03 -1.81
CA ARG A 195 -17.70 -0.61 -0.73
C ARG A 195 -16.84 -1.79 -1.18
N ASP A 196 -17.30 -2.61 -2.11
CA ASP A 196 -16.48 -3.71 -2.66
C ASP A 196 -15.32 -3.20 -3.55
N LEU A 197 -15.31 -1.91 -3.92
CA LEU A 197 -14.27 -1.28 -4.74
C LEU A 197 -13.05 -0.86 -3.90
N GLU A 198 -13.24 -0.50 -2.63
CA GLU A 198 -12.15 -0.21 -1.66
C GLU A 198 -11.58 -1.47 -0.99
#